data_AF-A0A821A5R6-F1
#
_entry.id   AF-A0A821A5R6-F1
#
_cell.length_a   1.000
_cell.length_b   1.000
_cell.length_c   1.000
_cell.angle_alpha   90.00
_cell.angle_beta   90.00
_cell.angle_gamma   90.00
#
_symmetry.space_group_name_H-M   'P 1'
#
loop_
_entity.id
_entity.type
_entity.pdbx_description
1 polymer ?
#
loop_
_entity_poly.entity_id
_entity_poly.type
_entity_poly.pdbx_seq_one_letter_code
_entity_poly.pdbx_strand_id
1 'polypeptide(L)'
;MVITAILIRRNLYIKKQKRIQKVTIRFLVDQQKRKESMDTQVAAILYVQIICYVILMTPQMGNVTYNAIVSTIPNRSMNSLAVDRMIAFLAELMMYVFPVFAFYLYTLSSPTFRSELWNIMGSASIFSSQRQNRQINPVIPSILINSPNKDYGARLEPSPNLTKAQLHNIAVIS
;
A
#
# COMPACT_ATOMS: atom_id res chain seq x y z
N MET A 1 -48.31 27.08 -18.06
CA MET A 1 -47.85 27.08 -16.65
C MET A 1 -47.42 25.69 -16.16
N VAL A 2 -48.18 24.62 -16.41
CA VAL A 2 -47.79 23.26 -15.98
C VAL A 2 -46.54 22.75 -16.72
N ILE A 3 -46.47 22.96 -18.03
CA ILE A 3 -45.33 22.52 -18.87
C ILE A 3 -44.01 23.20 -18.47
N THR A 4 -44.05 24.51 -18.16
CA THR A 4 -42.87 25.25 -17.70
C THR A 4 -42.41 24.77 -16.33
N ALA A 5 -43.32 24.47 -15.42
CA ALA A 5 -42.99 23.86 -14.12
C ALA A 5 -42.34 22.47 -14.26
N ILE A 6 -42.84 21.63 -15.19
CA ILE A 6 -42.26 20.31 -15.48
C ILE A 6 -40.83 20.45 -16.04
N LEU A 7 -40.61 21.38 -16.98
CA LEU A 7 -39.30 21.64 -17.57
C LEU A 7 -38.28 22.18 -16.54
N ILE A 8 -38.71 23.07 -15.63
CA ILE A 8 -37.87 23.56 -14.52
C ILE A 8 -37.50 22.41 -13.59
N ARG A 9 -38.45 21.56 -13.21
CA ARG A 9 -38.19 20.39 -12.35
C ARG A 9 -37.19 19.42 -12.99
N ARG A 10 -37.33 19.16 -14.31
CA ARG A 10 -36.41 18.31 -15.07
C ARG A 10 -35.01 18.91 -15.16
N ASN A 11 -34.90 20.22 -15.38
CA ASN A 11 -33.62 20.92 -15.44
C ASN A 11 -32.91 20.92 -14.06
N LEU A 12 -33.65 21.18 -12.98
CA LEU A 12 -33.14 21.09 -11.60
C LEU A 12 -32.68 19.67 -11.25
N TYR A 13 -33.42 18.65 -11.67
CA TYR A 13 -33.05 17.24 -11.44
C TYR A 13 -31.75 16.87 -12.17
N ILE A 14 -31.63 17.22 -13.46
CA ILE A 14 -30.42 17.00 -14.26
C ILE A 14 -29.23 17.74 -13.63
N LYS A 15 -29.42 18.99 -13.18
CA LYS A 15 -28.38 19.78 -12.52
C LYS A 15 -27.94 19.16 -11.18
N LYS A 16 -28.86 18.56 -10.42
CA LYS A 16 -28.56 17.82 -9.19
C LYS A 16 -27.75 16.55 -9.46
N GLN A 17 -28.14 15.75 -10.46
CA GLN A 17 -27.37 14.55 -10.83
C GLN A 17 -25.94 14.88 -11.28
N LYS A 18 -25.77 15.90 -12.12
CA LYS A 18 -24.43 16.35 -12.56
C LYS A 18 -23.54 16.77 -11.39
N ARG A 19 -24.10 17.34 -10.31
CA ARG A 19 -23.35 17.69 -9.10
C ARG A 19 -22.90 16.45 -8.32
N ILE A 20 -23.79 15.48 -8.13
CA ILE A 20 -23.47 14.22 -7.43
C ILE A 20 -22.39 13.45 -8.19
N GLN A 21 -22.49 13.39 -9.52
CA GLN A 21 -21.52 12.70 -10.37
C GLN A 21 -20.13 13.36 -10.29
N LYS A 22 -20.06 14.70 -10.30
CA LYS A 22 -18.80 15.44 -10.12
C LYS A 22 -18.15 15.19 -8.75
N VAL A 23 -18.95 15.14 -7.68
CA VAL A 23 -18.43 14.84 -6.34
C VAL A 23 -17.92 13.41 -6.26
N THR A 24 -18.64 12.46 -6.86
CA THR A 24 -18.25 11.05 -6.89
C THR A 24 -16.96 10.85 -7.68
N ILE A 25 -16.84 11.47 -8.86
CA ILE A 25 -15.62 11.40 -9.67
C ILE A 25 -14.42 12.02 -8.93
N ARG A 26 -14.59 13.18 -8.29
CA ARG A 26 -13.52 13.78 -7.46
C ARG A 26 -13.10 12.86 -6.33
N PHE A 27 -14.06 12.27 -5.63
CA PHE A 27 -13.77 11.31 -4.56
C PHE A 27 -12.99 10.09 -5.07
N LEU A 28 -13.38 9.51 -6.21
CA LEU A 28 -12.68 8.38 -6.82
C LEU A 28 -11.25 8.75 -7.25
N VAL A 29 -11.07 9.94 -7.84
CA VAL A 29 -9.74 10.44 -8.23
C VAL A 29 -8.85 10.67 -7.01
N ASP A 30 -9.38 11.26 -5.94
CA ASP A 30 -8.62 11.49 -4.70
C ASP A 30 -8.26 10.18 -3.99
N GLN A 31 -9.16 9.20 -3.99
CA GLN A 31 -8.89 7.85 -3.50
C GLN A 31 -7.76 7.18 -4.29
N GLN A 32 -7.78 7.30 -5.61
CA GLN A 32 -6.75 6.73 -6.47
C GLN A 32 -5.38 7.39 -6.23
N LYS A 33 -5.31 8.73 -6.16
CA LYS A 33 -4.06 9.45 -5.83
C LYS A 33 -3.49 9.05 -4.47
N ARG A 34 -4.35 8.89 -3.46
CA ARG A 34 -3.92 8.41 -2.14
C ARG A 34 -3.35 7.00 -2.21
N LYS A 35 -4.00 6.10 -2.95
CA LYS A 35 -3.50 4.73 -3.15
C LYS A 35 -2.14 4.73 -3.84
N GLU A 36 -1.97 5.49 -4.91
CA GLU A 36 -0.68 5.61 -5.62
C GLU A 36 0.44 6.14 -4.71
N SER A 37 0.15 7.16 -3.89
CA SER A 37 1.13 7.68 -2.91
C SER A 37 1.50 6.65 -1.83
N MET A 38 0.53 5.85 -1.39
CA MET A 38 0.74 4.80 -0.40
C MET A 38 1.58 3.67 -0.97
N ASP A 39 1.26 3.21 -2.19
CA ASP A 39 2.03 2.17 -2.88
C ASP A 39 3.48 2.60 -3.09
N THR A 40 3.69 3.87 -3.45
CA THR A 40 5.05 4.45 -3.62
C THR A 40 5.81 4.49 -2.30
N GLN A 41 5.15 4.87 -1.20
CA GLN A 41 5.77 4.88 0.14
C GLN A 41 6.13 3.47 0.61
N VAL A 42 5.24 2.49 0.40
CA VAL A 42 5.49 1.08 0.75
C VAL A 42 6.67 0.54 -0.06
N ALA A 43 6.73 0.82 -1.36
CA ALA A 43 7.84 0.42 -2.22
C ALA A 43 9.17 1.01 -1.75
N ALA A 44 9.19 2.29 -1.35
CA ALA A 44 10.39 2.95 -0.83
C ALA A 44 10.88 2.30 0.48
N ILE A 45 9.98 1.98 1.41
CA ILE A 45 10.32 1.31 2.67
C ILE A 45 10.88 -0.09 2.40
N LEU A 46 10.24 -0.85 1.49
CA LEU A 46 10.69 -2.18 1.10
C LEU A 46 12.10 -2.14 0.49
N TYR A 47 12.37 -1.12 -0.33
CA TYR A 47 13.69 -0.91 -0.92
C TYR A 47 14.77 -0.66 0.13
N VAL A 48 14.49 0.22 1.11
CA VAL A 48 15.40 0.47 2.25
C VAL A 48 15.62 -0.80 3.06
N GLN A 49 14.58 -1.59 3.30
CA GLN A 49 14.70 -2.86 4.02
C GLN A 49 15.60 -3.86 3.30
N ILE A 50 15.48 -3.97 1.98
CA ILE A 50 16.36 -4.83 1.16
C ILE A 50 17.81 -4.38 1.28
N ILE A 51 18.08 -3.07 1.18
CA ILE A 51 19.44 -2.53 1.33
C ILE A 51 20.00 -2.86 2.72
N CYS A 52 19.24 -2.59 3.79
CA CYS A 52 19.67 -2.89 5.15
C CYS A 52 19.93 -4.39 5.35
N TYR A 53 19.06 -5.25 4.80
CA TYR A 53 19.23 -6.70 4.85
C TYR A 53 20.53 -7.14 4.18
N VAL A 54 20.81 -6.66 2.97
CA VAL A 54 22.03 -6.99 2.24
C VAL A 54 23.26 -6.55 3.03
N ILE A 55 23.27 -5.32 3.56
CA ILE A 55 24.39 -4.80 4.35
C ILE A 55 24.63 -5.65 5.60
N LEU A 56 23.58 -6.03 6.32
CA LEU A 56 23.69 -6.79 7.56
C LEU A 56 24.01 -8.28 7.35
N MET A 57 23.56 -8.86 6.24
CA MET A 57 23.88 -10.26 5.90
C MET A 57 25.27 -10.42 5.27
N THR A 58 25.84 -9.36 4.68
CA THR A 58 27.16 -9.42 4.03
C THR A 58 28.28 -9.88 4.98
N PRO A 59 28.43 -9.34 6.21
CA PRO A 59 29.43 -9.81 7.18
C PRO A 59 29.33 -11.30 7.47
N GLN A 60 28.11 -11.82 7.58
CA GLN A 60 27.88 -13.22 7.89
C GLN A 60 28.21 -14.14 6.71
N MET A 61 27.81 -13.77 5.50
CA MET A 61 28.21 -14.53 4.30
C MET A 61 29.72 -14.49 4.09
N GLY A 62 30.36 -13.35 4.37
CA GLY A 62 31.81 -13.24 4.40
C GLY A 62 32.43 -14.20 5.42
N ASN A 63 31.92 -14.24 6.64
CA ASN A 63 32.40 -15.13 7.70
C ASN A 63 32.22 -16.62 7.35
N VAL A 64 31.06 -17.02 6.81
CA VAL A 64 30.82 -18.42 6.39
C VAL A 64 31.77 -18.82 5.26
N THR A 65 31.93 -17.95 4.27
CA THR A 65 32.85 -18.19 3.14
C THR A 65 34.30 -18.29 3.60
N TYR A 66 34.71 -17.38 4.49
CA TYR A 66 36.03 -17.38 5.10
C TYR A 66 36.29 -18.67 5.87
N ASN A 67 35.36 -19.10 6.74
CA ASN A 67 35.50 -20.33 7.51
C ASN A 67 35.56 -21.58 6.61
N ALA A 68 34.80 -21.60 5.51
CA ALA A 68 34.86 -22.68 4.53
C ALA A 68 36.26 -22.79 3.89
N ILE A 69 36.83 -21.66 3.46
CA ILE A 69 38.20 -21.62 2.89
C ILE A 69 39.23 -22.03 3.94
N VAL A 70 39.13 -21.46 5.13
CA VAL A 70 40.08 -21.65 6.22
C VAL A 70 40.11 -23.08 6.73
N SER A 71 39.00 -23.80 6.69
CA SER A 71 38.93 -25.20 7.12
C SER A 71 39.91 -26.13 6.39
N THR A 72 40.41 -25.70 5.22
CA THR A 72 41.38 -26.44 4.42
C THR A 72 42.84 -26.18 4.79
N ILE A 73 43.13 -25.21 5.67
CA ILE A 73 44.49 -24.79 6.03
C ILE A 73 44.87 -25.40 7.39
N PRO A 74 45.83 -26.35 7.45
CA PRO A 74 46.32 -26.88 8.73
C PRO A 74 47.23 -25.88 9.46
N ASN A 75 47.31 -25.99 10.80
CA ASN A 75 48.14 -25.18 11.71
C ASN A 75 47.77 -23.69 11.87
N ARG A 76 46.56 -23.40 12.37
CA ARG A 76 46.20 -22.05 12.84
C ARG A 76 46.64 -21.78 14.26
N SER A 77 47.03 -20.53 14.54
CA SER A 77 47.37 -20.08 15.89
C SER A 77 46.11 -19.90 16.74
N MET A 78 46.23 -20.13 18.05
CA MET A 78 45.14 -19.91 19.02
C MET A 78 44.60 -18.46 18.99
N ASN A 79 45.48 -17.49 18.75
CA ASN A 79 45.11 -16.08 18.66
C ASN A 79 44.25 -15.79 17.41
N SER A 80 44.55 -16.41 16.25
CA SER A 80 43.72 -16.21 15.06
C SER A 80 42.32 -16.78 15.28
N LEU A 81 42.23 -17.94 15.94
CA LEU A 81 40.95 -18.59 16.24
C LEU A 81 40.07 -17.73 17.17
N ALA A 82 40.66 -17.03 18.14
CA ALA A 82 39.93 -16.14 19.03
C ALA A 82 39.34 -14.93 18.26
N VAL A 83 40.11 -14.35 17.34
CA VAL A 83 39.65 -13.25 16.48
C VAL A 83 38.52 -13.70 15.56
N ASP A 84 38.66 -14.87 14.93
CA ASP A 84 37.63 -15.43 14.05
C ASP A 84 36.29 -15.62 14.79
N ARG A 85 36.35 -16.17 16.02
CA ARG A 85 35.15 -16.34 16.85
C ARG A 85 34.51 -15.02 17.27
N MET A 86 35.32 -14.00 17.56
CA MET A 86 34.80 -12.67 17.88
C MET A 86 34.07 -12.06 16.68
N ILE A 87 34.63 -12.17 15.47
CA ILE A 87 34.00 -11.69 14.24
C ILE A 87 32.71 -12.46 13.95
N ALA A 88 32.72 -13.78 14.12
CA ALA A 88 31.53 -14.62 13.95
C ALA A 88 30.41 -14.22 14.92
N PHE A 89 30.75 -14.01 16.20
CA PHE A 89 29.80 -13.54 17.20
C PHE A 89 29.20 -12.18 16.84
N LEU A 90 30.03 -11.24 16.36
CA LEU A 90 29.57 -9.91 15.95
C LEU A 90 28.63 -9.98 14.74
N ALA A 91 28.94 -10.84 13.76
CA ALA A 91 28.08 -11.07 12.60
C ALA A 91 26.74 -11.71 12.99
N GLU A 92 26.76 -12.68 13.91
CA GLU A 92 25.55 -13.33 14.41
C GLU A 92 24.68 -12.35 15.22
N LEU A 93 25.29 -11.52 16.06
CA LEU A 93 24.61 -10.46 16.80
C LEU A 93 23.88 -9.49 15.86
N MET A 94 24.52 -9.08 14.75
CA MET A 94 23.89 -8.21 13.75
C MET A 94 22.64 -8.84 13.13
N MET A 95 22.64 -10.16 12.95
CA MET A 95 21.47 -10.91 12.48
C MET A 95 20.30 -10.83 13.46
N TYR A 96 20.57 -10.96 14.77
CA TYR A 96 19.55 -10.86 15.81
C TYR A 96 19.02 -9.44 16.02
N VAL A 97 19.83 -8.40 15.73
CA VAL A 97 19.39 -7.00 15.83
C VAL A 97 18.54 -6.58 14.62
N PHE A 98 18.70 -7.23 13.46
CA PHE A 98 17.99 -6.86 12.24
C PHE A 98 16.45 -6.82 12.37
N PRO A 99 15.76 -7.82 12.95
CA PRO A 99 14.31 -7.77 13.11
C PRO A 99 13.84 -6.57 13.94
N VAL A 100 14.59 -6.23 14.99
CA VAL A 100 14.31 -5.07 15.84
C VAL A 100 14.50 -3.78 15.04
N PHE A 101 15.59 -3.70 14.28
CA PHE A 101 15.88 -2.54 13.44
C PHE A 101 14.83 -2.34 12.33
N ALA A 102 14.39 -3.43 11.69
CA ALA A 102 13.33 -3.40 10.70
C ALA A 102 12.03 -2.88 11.30
N PHE A 103 11.63 -3.38 12.48
CA PHE A 103 10.46 -2.88 13.21
C PHE A 103 10.56 -1.38 13.51
N TYR A 104 11.72 -0.90 13.96
CA TYR A 104 11.95 0.53 14.17
C TYR A 104 11.87 1.33 12.88
N LEU A 105 12.44 0.85 11.77
CA LEU A 105 12.35 1.49 10.46
C LEU A 105 10.90 1.67 10.01
N TYR A 106 10.08 0.63 10.13
CA TYR A 106 8.64 0.70 9.82
C TYR A 106 7.92 1.69 10.73
N THR A 107 8.21 1.64 12.02
CA THR A 107 7.60 2.53 13.01
C THR A 107 8.05 3.97 12.80
N LEU A 108 9.27 4.22 12.34
CA LEU A 108 9.81 5.57 12.15
C LEU A 108 9.40 6.20 10.81
N SER A 109 9.30 5.40 9.74
CA SER A 109 9.13 5.90 8.37
C SER A 109 7.67 6.19 8.00
N SER A 110 6.70 5.46 8.56
CA SER A 110 5.30 5.59 8.18
C SER A 110 4.43 6.15 9.31
N PRO A 111 3.93 7.40 9.21
CA PRO A 111 2.96 7.94 10.16
C PRO A 111 1.64 7.15 10.15
N THR A 112 1.27 6.58 9.00
CA THR A 112 0.10 5.70 8.87
C THR A 112 0.29 4.42 9.69
N PHE A 113 1.47 3.81 9.64
CA PHE A 113 1.79 2.63 10.45
C PHE A 113 1.77 2.95 11.95
N ARG A 114 2.30 4.11 12.37
CA ARG A 114 2.19 4.56 13.77
C ARG A 114 0.73 4.71 14.20
N SER A 115 -0.10 5.34 13.37
CA SER A 115 -1.52 5.52 13.67
C SER A 115 -2.25 4.18 13.81
N GLU A 116 -1.97 3.23 12.93
CA GLU A 116 -2.50 1.86 13.03
C GLU A 116 -1.97 1.14 14.28
N LEU A 117 -0.68 1.24 14.58
CA LEU A 117 -0.08 0.64 15.78
C LEU A 117 -0.72 1.17 17.06
N TRP A 118 -0.93 2.48 17.17
CA TRP A 118 -1.62 3.10 18.30
C TRP A 118 -3.10 2.72 18.36
N ASN A 119 -3.77 2.58 17.20
CA ASN A 119 -5.14 2.07 17.15
C ASN A 119 -5.22 0.61 17.61
N ILE A 120 -4.25 -0.24 17.24
CA ILE A 120 -4.19 -1.63 17.67
C ILE A 120 -3.84 -1.72 19.16
N MET A 121 -2.87 -0.94 19.66
CA MET A 121 -2.54 -0.90 21.09
C MET A 121 -3.70 -0.34 21.93
N GLY A 122 -4.33 0.75 21.48
CA GLY A 122 -5.48 1.35 22.14
C GLY A 122 -6.75 0.50 22.05
N SER A 123 -6.95 -0.22 20.93
CA SER A 123 -8.05 -1.17 20.83
C SER A 123 -7.77 -2.46 21.57
N ALA A 124 -6.53 -2.94 21.67
CA ALA A 124 -6.15 -4.11 22.48
C ALA A 124 -6.38 -3.87 23.98
N SER A 125 -6.16 -2.64 24.46
CA SER A 125 -6.51 -2.27 25.84
C SER A 125 -8.04 -2.17 26.04
N ILE A 126 -8.80 -1.77 25.01
CA ILE A 126 -10.28 -1.66 25.03
C ILE A 126 -10.99 -2.99 24.68
N PHE A 127 -10.33 -3.94 24.00
CA PHE A 127 -10.91 -5.22 23.56
C PHE A 127 -11.15 -6.21 24.71
N SER A 128 -10.55 -5.95 25.88
CA SER A 128 -10.97 -6.59 27.13
C SER A 128 -12.40 -6.20 27.54
N SER A 129 -12.91 -5.05 27.07
CA SER A 129 -14.19 -4.46 27.50
C SER A 129 -15.27 -4.39 26.41
N GLN A 130 -15.00 -4.74 25.14
CA GLN A 130 -15.91 -4.38 24.03
C GLN A 130 -16.24 -5.50 23.03
N ARG A 131 -16.22 -6.77 23.45
CA ARG A 131 -16.68 -7.91 22.61
C ARG A 131 -18.21 -8.05 22.45
N GLN A 132 -19.02 -7.11 22.95
CA GLN A 132 -20.47 -7.32 23.02
C GLN A 132 -21.35 -6.55 22.02
N ASN A 133 -20.84 -5.62 21.18
CA ASN A 133 -21.78 -4.71 20.48
C ASN A 133 -21.39 -4.12 19.11
N ARG A 134 -20.85 -4.90 18.16
CA ARG A 134 -20.82 -4.45 16.75
C ARG A 134 -21.04 -5.56 15.73
N GLN A 135 -22.30 -5.97 15.56
CA GLN A 135 -22.82 -6.22 14.22
C GLN A 135 -23.42 -4.91 13.71
N ILE A 136 -22.70 -4.20 12.84
CA ILE A 136 -23.31 -3.18 11.98
C ILE A 136 -22.86 -3.51 10.56
N ASN A 137 -23.77 -4.16 9.82
CA ASN A 137 -23.70 -4.31 8.37
C ASN A 137 -23.52 -2.93 7.72
N PRO A 138 -22.56 -2.73 6.80
CA PRO A 138 -22.68 -1.66 5.85
C PRO A 138 -23.81 -2.02 4.87
N VAL A 139 -24.99 -1.44 5.08
CA VAL A 139 -26.04 -1.39 4.05
C VAL A 139 -25.51 -0.55 2.91
N ILE A 140 -25.01 -1.22 1.87
CA ILE A 140 -24.79 -0.62 0.55
C ILE A 140 -26.18 -0.26 0.02
N PRO A 141 -26.50 1.02 -0.28
CA PRO A 141 -27.76 1.34 -0.93
C PRO A 141 -27.74 0.75 -2.34
N SER A 142 -28.50 -0.33 -2.53
CA SER A 142 -28.72 -1.09 -3.76
C SER A 142 -29.54 -0.34 -4.82
N ILE A 143 -29.49 0.99 -4.83
CA ILE A 143 -30.12 1.83 -5.87
C ILE A 143 -29.21 1.85 -7.10
N LEU A 144 -29.04 0.69 -7.73
CA LEU A 144 -28.62 0.54 -9.13
C LEU A 144 -28.92 -0.85 -9.71
N ILE A 145 -29.66 -1.71 -9.00
CA ILE A 145 -30.14 -2.99 -9.53
C ILE A 145 -31.66 -2.88 -9.66
N ASN A 146 -32.13 -2.27 -10.75
CA ASN A 146 -33.41 -2.54 -11.40
C ASN A 146 -33.54 -1.64 -12.62
N SER A 147 -32.92 -2.05 -13.72
CA SER A 147 -33.40 -1.69 -15.06
C SER A 147 -33.69 -3.01 -15.79
N PRO A 148 -34.96 -3.40 -15.97
CA PRO A 148 -35.29 -4.58 -16.74
C PRO A 148 -35.15 -4.26 -18.23
N ASN A 149 -34.36 -5.10 -18.89
CA ASN A 149 -34.59 -5.63 -20.24
C ASN A 149 -34.61 -4.66 -21.44
N LYS A 150 -33.63 -4.81 -22.34
CA LYS A 150 -33.90 -5.26 -23.73
C LYS A 150 -32.60 -5.52 -24.49
N ASP A 151 -32.56 -6.72 -25.06
CA ASP A 151 -31.73 -7.16 -26.18
C ASP A 151 -31.40 -6.04 -27.18
N TYR A 152 -30.13 -5.93 -27.55
CA TYR A 152 -29.70 -5.93 -28.95
C TYR A 152 -28.21 -6.32 -28.99
N GLY A 153 -27.94 -7.48 -29.57
CA GLY A 153 -26.59 -7.84 -29.98
C GLY A 153 -26.13 -6.94 -31.12
N ALA A 154 -24.92 -6.39 -30.98
CA ALA A 154 -24.10 -5.97 -32.11
C ALA A 154 -22.63 -6.03 -31.69
N ARG A 155 -21.99 -7.09 -32.16
CA ARG A 155 -20.56 -7.35 -32.21
C ARG A 155 -19.88 -6.21 -32.98
N LEU A 156 -19.04 -5.41 -32.34
CA LEU A 156 -18.07 -4.54 -33.01
C LEU A 156 -16.76 -4.57 -32.23
N GLU A 157 -15.70 -4.97 -32.93
CA GLU A 157 -14.35 -5.16 -32.44
C GLU A 157 -13.70 -3.84 -31.97
N PRO A 158 -12.75 -3.89 -31.02
CA PRO A 158 -11.96 -2.71 -30.68
C PRO A 158 -10.91 -2.42 -31.76
N SER A 159 -11.15 -1.37 -32.54
CA SER A 159 -10.17 -0.73 -33.41
C SER A 159 -9.07 -0.04 -32.57
N PRO A 160 -7.78 -0.30 -32.80
CA PRO A 160 -6.69 0.20 -31.98
C PRO A 160 -6.17 1.51 -32.56
N ASN A 161 -6.84 2.64 -32.32
CA ASN A 161 -6.27 3.96 -32.61
C ASN A 161 -7.07 5.06 -31.90
N LEU A 162 -6.75 5.33 -30.63
CA LEU A 162 -7.02 6.65 -30.06
C LEU A 162 -5.73 7.20 -29.44
N THR A 163 -5.07 8.01 -30.26
CA THR A 163 -3.83 8.72 -30.03
C THR A 163 -3.94 9.70 -28.85
N LYS A 164 -2.82 9.83 -28.14
CA LYS A 164 -2.54 10.72 -26.98
C LYS A 164 -2.93 12.20 -27.13
N ALA A 165 -3.40 12.63 -28.31
CA ALA A 165 -3.77 14.01 -28.60
C ALA A 165 -5.11 14.45 -27.97
N GLN A 166 -6.01 13.51 -27.59
CA GLN A 166 -7.31 13.88 -27.00
C GLN A 166 -7.26 14.13 -25.48
N LEU A 167 -6.20 13.71 -24.79
CA LEU A 167 -6.02 13.97 -23.35
C LEU A 167 -5.53 15.40 -23.06
N HIS A 168 -4.99 16.12 -24.05
CA HIS A 168 -4.48 17.48 -23.85
C HIS A 168 -5.56 18.58 -23.90
N ASN A 169 -6.74 18.31 -24.47
CA ASN A 169 -7.82 19.30 -24.57
C ASN A 169 -8.75 19.33 -23.34
N ILE A 170 -8.59 18.42 -22.38
CA ILE A 170 -9.37 18.45 -21.13
C ILE A 170 -8.63 19.26 -20.04
N ALA A 171 -7.33 19.52 -20.19
CA ALA A 171 -6.53 20.27 -19.22
C ALA A 171 -6.57 21.81 -19.40
N VAL A 172 -7.23 22.34 -20.43
CA VAL A 172 -7.21 23.77 -20.77
C VAL A 172 -8.54 24.49 -20.43
N ILE A 173 -9.52 23.81 -19.83
CA ILE A 173 -10.81 24.43 -19.42
C ILE A 173 -11.09 24.20 -17.92
N SER A 174 -10.06 24.17 -17.07
CA SER A 174 -10.23 24.23 -15.61
C SER A 174 -9.18 25.08 -14.96
#